data_AF-A0A4Q5PEG8-F1
#
_entry.id   AF-A0A4Q5PEG8-F1
#
_cell.length_a   1.000
_cell.length_b   1.000
_cell.length_c   1.000
_cell.angle_alpha   90.00
_cell.angle_beta   90.00
_cell.angle_gamma   90.00
#
_symmetry.space_group_name_H-M   'P 1'
#
loop_
_entity.id
_entity.type
_entity.pdbx_description
1 polymer ?
#
loop_
_entity_poly.entity_id
_entity_poly.type
_entity_poly.pdbx_seq_one_letter_code
_entity_poly.pdbx_strand_id
1 'polypeptide(L)'
;MILALTLTITCTAAQANSCNKSREYLLGGLVGDLQMTPQTYDGLFKVCETTATMPNVDDAFILKDGGIGVIAKRDTIPATAATLARFCDANPRATLRFISKKDLLLAKSMSKIVSLSSTGTTSCKKIKGLM
;
A
#
# COMPACT_ATOMS: atom_id res chain seq x y z
N MET A 1 31.95 37.65 0.74
CA MET A 1 31.81 36.31 1.37
C MET A 1 30.35 36.15 1.76
N ILE A 2 29.54 35.50 0.91
CA ILE A 2 28.15 35.14 1.24
C ILE A 2 28.05 33.65 0.93
N LEU A 3 28.13 32.82 1.98
CA LEU A 3 27.96 31.39 1.87
C LEU A 3 26.44 31.13 1.89
N ALA A 4 25.86 30.91 0.71
CA ALA A 4 24.46 30.50 0.59
C ALA A 4 24.32 29.07 1.16
N LEU A 5 23.75 28.96 2.36
CA LEU A 5 23.43 27.69 2.99
C LEU A 5 22.19 27.11 2.30
N THR A 6 22.39 26.28 1.26
CA THR A 6 21.31 25.52 0.64
C THR A 6 20.88 24.42 1.60
N LEU A 7 19.80 24.69 2.35
CA LEU A 7 19.11 23.72 3.18
C LEU A 7 18.39 22.72 2.25
N THR A 8 19.07 21.64 1.86
CA THR A 8 18.44 20.52 1.16
C THR A 8 17.55 19.78 2.15
N ILE A 9 16.27 20.14 2.21
CA ILE A 9 15.25 19.37 2.91
C ILE A 9 15.11 18.06 2.16
N THR A 10 15.82 17.01 2.60
CA THR A 10 15.52 15.65 2.20
C THR A 10 14.18 15.29 2.80
N CYS A 11 13.11 15.47 2.01
CA CYS A 11 11.80 14.95 2.32
C CYS A 11 11.89 13.42 2.19
N THR A 12 12.40 12.75 3.23
CA THR A 12 12.37 11.29 3.29
C THR A 12 10.92 10.86 3.28
N ALA A 13 10.56 10.15 2.21
CA ALA A 13 9.25 9.62 1.90
C ALA A 13 8.65 8.89 3.10
N ALA A 14 7.84 9.60 3.89
CA ALA A 14 7.05 8.99 4.96
C ALA A 14 6.15 7.88 4.41
N GLN A 15 5.74 7.97 3.13
CA GLN A 15 4.90 6.99 2.45
C GLN A 15 5.64 5.69 2.07
N ALA A 16 6.95 5.75 1.79
CA ALA A 16 7.75 4.55 1.52
C ALA A 16 8.09 3.77 2.81
N ASN A 17 8.03 4.45 3.96
CA ASN A 17 8.36 3.86 5.26
C ASN A 17 7.42 2.70 5.62
N SER A 18 6.11 2.82 5.35
CA SER A 18 5.13 1.77 5.67
C SER A 18 5.17 0.58 4.70
N CYS A 19 5.50 0.80 3.43
CA CYS A 19 5.80 -0.28 2.48
C CYS A 19 7.05 -1.08 2.94
N ASN A 20 8.11 -0.38 3.39
CA ASN A 20 9.30 -1.04 3.92
C ASN A 20 9.01 -1.81 5.22
N LYS A 21 8.32 -1.18 6.17
CA LYS A 21 7.92 -1.83 7.42
C LYS A 21 7.04 -3.06 7.18
N SER A 22 6.04 -2.96 6.31
CA SER A 22 5.20 -4.13 5.99
C SER A 22 6.01 -5.27 5.40
N ARG A 23 6.97 -5.00 4.51
CA ARG A 23 7.92 -6.00 3.98
C ARG A 23 8.77 -6.64 5.08
N GLU A 24 9.34 -5.85 5.99
CA GLU A 24 10.14 -6.36 7.12
C GLU A 24 9.30 -7.28 8.02
N TYR A 25 8.07 -6.91 8.32
CA TYR A 25 7.17 -7.74 9.12
C TYR A 25 6.82 -9.06 8.41
N LEU A 26 6.55 -9.01 7.11
CA LEU A 26 6.23 -10.18 6.30
C LEU A 26 7.42 -11.14 6.19
N LEU A 27 8.57 -10.63 5.75
CA LEU A 27 9.75 -11.45 5.50
C LEU A 27 10.50 -11.85 6.78
N GLY A 28 10.33 -11.08 7.87
CA GLY A 28 10.86 -11.42 9.19
C GLY A 28 10.04 -12.46 9.95
N GLY A 29 8.97 -13.01 9.37
CA GLY A 29 8.13 -14.05 9.99
C GLY A 29 7.21 -13.55 11.10
N LEU A 30 7.07 -12.23 11.27
CA LEU A 30 6.31 -11.60 12.37
C LEU A 30 4.79 -11.66 12.18
N VAL A 31 4.32 -12.19 11.05
CA VAL A 31 2.89 -12.30 10.70
C VAL A 31 2.44 -13.77 10.53
N GLY A 32 3.31 -14.73 10.88
CA GLY A 32 3.09 -16.17 10.66
C GLY A 32 3.22 -16.57 9.19
N ASP A 33 2.63 -17.72 8.82
CA ASP A 33 2.80 -18.30 7.47
C ASP A 33 2.30 -17.38 6.35
N LEU A 34 3.19 -17.04 5.42
CA LEU A 34 2.88 -16.24 4.25
C LEU A 34 2.08 -17.06 3.23
N GLN A 35 1.15 -16.41 2.54
CA GLN A 35 0.34 -17.07 1.49
C GLN A 35 1.04 -17.12 0.13
N MET A 36 2.15 -16.39 -0.03
CA MET A 36 2.88 -16.25 -1.28
C MET A 36 4.37 -16.51 -1.09
N THR A 37 5.08 -16.75 -2.20
CA THR A 37 6.54 -16.90 -2.17
C THR A 37 7.23 -15.55 -1.89
N PRO A 38 8.42 -15.53 -1.26
CA PRO A 38 9.19 -14.30 -1.01
C PRO A 38 9.40 -13.45 -2.27
N GLN A 39 9.67 -14.09 -3.41
CA GLN A 39 9.86 -13.42 -4.72
C GLN A 39 8.61 -12.64 -5.16
N THR A 40 7.42 -13.12 -4.81
CA THR A 40 6.16 -12.43 -5.12
C THR A 40 6.04 -11.13 -4.30
N TYR A 41 6.51 -11.14 -3.05
CA TYR A 41 6.52 -9.95 -2.20
C TYR A 41 7.48 -8.86 -2.67
N ASP A 42 8.60 -9.21 -3.31
CA ASP A 42 9.48 -8.19 -3.93
C ASP A 42 8.77 -7.45 -5.07
N GLY A 43 7.97 -8.15 -5.87
CA GLY A 43 7.10 -7.52 -6.86
C GLY A 43 6.06 -6.59 -6.22
N LEU A 44 5.41 -7.06 -5.15
CA LEU A 44 4.42 -6.27 -4.39
C LEU A 44 5.05 -5.04 -3.72
N PHE A 45 6.32 -5.10 -3.33
CA PHE A 45 7.02 -3.98 -2.75
C PHE A 45 7.11 -2.81 -3.73
N LYS A 46 7.53 -3.07 -4.98
CA LYS A 46 7.54 -2.05 -6.03
C LYS A 46 6.14 -1.47 -6.30
N VAL A 47 5.12 -2.32 -6.30
CA VAL A 47 3.72 -1.88 -6.44
C VAL A 47 3.32 -0.98 -5.27
N CYS A 48 3.67 -1.35 -4.04
CA CYS A 48 3.38 -0.58 -2.84
C CYS A 48 4.01 0.81 -2.91
N GLU A 49 5.31 0.90 -3.18
CA GLU A 49 6.03 2.18 -3.26
C GLU A 49 5.44 3.11 -4.32
N THR A 50 5.13 2.56 -5.50
CA THR A 50 4.48 3.33 -6.57
C THR A 50 3.08 3.81 -6.16
N THR A 51 2.32 2.95 -5.49
CA THR A 51 0.97 3.28 -4.98
C THR A 51 1.01 4.35 -3.91
N ALA A 52 2.03 4.33 -3.05
CA ALA A 52 2.24 5.31 -1.99
C ALA A 52 2.42 6.75 -2.53
N THR A 53 2.84 6.90 -3.79
CA THR A 53 2.98 8.20 -4.46
C THR A 53 1.70 8.70 -5.15
N MET A 54 0.62 7.90 -5.15
CA MET A 54 -0.63 8.31 -5.82
C MET A 54 -1.29 9.51 -5.13
N PRO A 55 -1.94 10.42 -5.88
CA PRO A 55 -2.38 11.72 -5.33
C PRO A 55 -3.26 11.63 -4.07
N ASN A 56 -4.22 10.69 -4.05
CA ASN A 56 -5.16 10.50 -2.94
C ASN A 56 -4.71 9.43 -1.93
N VAL A 57 -3.47 8.95 -2.01
CA VAL A 57 -2.92 7.98 -1.06
C VAL A 57 -2.11 8.75 -0.01
N ASP A 58 -2.47 8.54 1.25
CA ASP A 58 -1.76 9.07 2.42
C ASP A 58 -0.65 8.12 2.83
N ASP A 59 -0.96 6.82 2.92
CA ASP A 59 -0.02 5.77 3.24
C ASP A 59 -0.38 4.44 2.55
N ALA A 60 0.60 3.55 2.38
CA ALA A 60 0.43 2.25 1.72
C ALA A 60 1.16 1.11 2.44
N PHE A 61 0.58 -0.09 2.35
CA PHE A 61 1.02 -1.29 3.06
C PHE A 61 0.92 -2.51 2.15
N ILE A 62 1.85 -3.44 2.32
CA ILE A 62 1.72 -4.79 1.76
C ILE A 62 0.94 -5.63 2.77
N LEU A 63 -0.11 -6.29 2.31
CA LEU A 63 -0.93 -7.19 3.13
C LEU A 63 -0.41 -8.62 3.04
N LYS A 64 -0.67 -9.40 4.08
CA LYS A 64 -0.23 -10.79 4.21
C LYS A 64 -0.74 -11.68 3.08
N ASP A 65 -1.94 -11.42 2.59
CA ASP A 65 -2.56 -12.16 1.48
C ASP A 65 -2.16 -11.63 0.08
N GLY A 66 -1.20 -10.70 0.02
CA GLY A 66 -0.67 -10.15 -1.22
C GLY A 66 -1.47 -9.00 -1.83
N GLY A 67 -2.46 -8.47 -1.11
CA GLY A 67 -3.09 -7.20 -1.46
C GLY A 67 -2.22 -5.98 -1.11
N ILE A 68 -2.54 -4.84 -1.70
CA ILE A 68 -2.00 -3.53 -1.33
C ILE A 68 -3.06 -2.79 -0.53
N GLY A 69 -2.77 -2.52 0.74
CA GLY A 69 -3.60 -1.69 1.61
C GLY A 69 -3.23 -0.22 1.45
N VAL A 70 -4.21 0.68 1.35
CA VAL A 70 -3.98 2.12 1.27
C VAL A 70 -4.86 2.89 2.24
N ILE A 71 -4.29 3.90 2.88
CA ILE A 71 -5.05 4.93 3.61
C ILE A 71 -5.27 6.08 2.63
N ALA A 72 -6.52 6.45 2.40
CA ALA A 72 -6.85 7.56 1.50
C ALA A 72 -6.77 8.91 2.21
N LYS A 73 -6.22 9.93 1.54
CA LYS A 73 -6.27 11.32 2.03
C LYS A 73 -7.70 11.84 2.08
N ARG A 74 -8.52 11.46 1.09
CA ARG A 74 -9.95 11.77 1.01
C ARG A 74 -10.72 10.49 0.75
N ASP A 75 -11.62 10.16 1.67
CA ASP A 75 -12.48 8.98 1.62
C ASP A 75 -13.85 9.31 1.01
N THR A 76 -13.83 9.94 -0.17
CA THR A 76 -15.04 10.17 -0.97
C THR A 76 -15.08 9.20 -2.13
N ILE A 77 -16.28 8.75 -2.51
CA ILE A 77 -16.49 7.82 -3.65
C ILE A 77 -15.71 8.22 -4.92
N PRO A 78 -15.78 9.48 -5.40
CA PRO A 78 -15.04 9.85 -6.61
C PRO A 78 -13.51 9.80 -6.43
N ALA A 79 -12.99 10.16 -5.25
CA ALA A 79 -11.56 10.15 -4.98
C ALA A 79 -11.00 8.73 -4.87
N THR A 80 -11.71 7.83 -4.20
CA THR A 80 -11.33 6.42 -4.07
C THR A 80 -11.49 5.68 -5.39
N ALA A 81 -12.57 5.92 -6.15
CA ALA A 81 -12.76 5.35 -7.48
C ALA A 81 -11.65 5.78 -8.46
N ALA A 82 -11.28 7.07 -8.48
CA ALA A 82 -10.18 7.55 -9.32
C ALA A 82 -8.83 6.93 -8.93
N THR A 83 -8.60 6.69 -7.64
CA THR A 83 -7.38 6.03 -7.15
C THR A 83 -7.36 4.56 -7.54
N LEU A 84 -8.48 3.85 -7.35
CA LEU A 84 -8.64 2.45 -7.74
C LEU A 84 -8.42 2.25 -9.25
N ALA A 85 -9.00 3.12 -10.08
CA ALA A 85 -8.82 3.08 -11.52
C ALA A 85 -7.33 3.20 -11.90
N ARG A 86 -6.65 4.25 -11.41
CA ARG A 86 -5.21 4.45 -11.66
C ARG A 86 -4.37 3.28 -11.18
N PHE A 87 -4.67 2.74 -10.00
CA PHE A 87 -3.98 1.58 -9.48
C PHE A 87 -4.14 0.36 -10.39
N CYS A 88 -5.38 0.07 -10.81
CA CYS A 88 -5.66 -1.08 -11.67
C CYS A 88 -5.12 -0.93 -13.10
N ASP A 89 -5.00 0.30 -13.60
CA ASP A 89 -4.34 0.58 -14.87
C ASP A 89 -2.84 0.26 -14.81
N ALA A 90 -2.17 0.62 -13.71
CA ALA A 90 -0.75 0.33 -13.50
C ALA A 90 -0.49 -1.14 -13.08
N ASN A 91 -1.43 -1.78 -12.40
CA ASN A 91 -1.26 -3.08 -11.74
C ASN A 91 -2.45 -4.02 -12.01
N PRO A 92 -2.64 -4.51 -13.24
CA PRO A 92 -3.85 -5.24 -13.66
C PRO A 92 -4.07 -6.58 -12.92
N ARG A 93 -3.02 -7.14 -12.31
CA ARG A 93 -3.08 -8.41 -11.57
C ARG A 93 -3.10 -8.24 -10.05
N ALA A 94 -2.98 -7.02 -9.54
CA ALA A 94 -2.95 -6.75 -8.11
C ALA A 94 -4.36 -6.50 -7.56
N THR A 95 -4.43 -6.46 -6.23
CA THR A 95 -5.66 -6.16 -5.49
C THR A 95 -5.41 -4.96 -4.58
N LEU A 96 -6.27 -3.95 -4.67
CA LEU A 96 -6.22 -2.78 -3.78
C LEU A 96 -7.27 -2.92 -2.68
N ARG A 97 -6.90 -2.57 -1.45
CA ARG A 97 -7.81 -2.43 -0.31
C ARG A 97 -7.68 -1.03 0.27
N PHE A 98 -8.79 -0.31 0.33
CA PHE A 98 -8.85 0.91 1.15
C PHE A 98 -8.98 0.53 2.62
N ILE A 99 -8.05 1.00 3.44
CA ILE A 99 -8.04 0.83 4.90
C ILE A 99 -8.91 1.94 5.48
N SER A 100 -10.03 1.54 6.07
CA SER A 100 -10.99 2.48 6.66
C SER A 100 -10.51 3.00 8.02
N LYS A 101 -11.11 4.10 8.50
CA LYS A 101 -10.88 4.58 9.88
C LYS A 101 -11.17 3.51 10.93
N LYS A 102 -12.20 2.67 10.70
CA LYS A 102 -12.53 1.55 11.60
C LYS A 102 -11.40 0.52 11.63
N ASP A 103 -10.83 0.19 10.46
CA ASP A 103 -9.69 -0.71 10.37
C ASP A 103 -8.50 -0.16 11.16
N LEU A 104 -8.19 1.13 11.04
CA LEU A 104 -7.08 1.76 11.79
C LEU A 104 -7.30 1.76 13.30
N LEU A 105 -8.54 1.97 13.77
CA LEU A 105 -8.87 1.91 15.19
C LEU A 105 -8.70 0.51 15.78
N LEU A 106 -8.95 -0.53 14.98
CA LEU A 106 -8.81 -1.93 15.37
C LEU A 106 -7.37 -2.45 15.19
N ALA A 107 -6.72 -2.02 14.12
CA ALA A 107 -5.35 -2.38 13.72
C ALA A 107 -4.34 -1.36 14.27
N LYS A 108 -4.27 -1.29 15.61
CA LYS A 108 -3.37 -0.39 16.36
C LYS A 108 -1.87 -0.72 16.22
N SER A 109 -1.50 -1.68 15.38
CA SER A 109 -0.10 -2.10 15.17
C SER A 109 0.11 -2.53 13.71
N MET A 110 1.36 -2.41 13.23
CA MET A 110 1.75 -2.80 11.87
C MET A 110 1.40 -4.26 11.57
N SER A 111 1.65 -5.18 12.51
CA SER A 111 1.31 -6.59 12.37
C SER A 111 -0.19 -6.81 12.11
N LYS A 112 -1.07 -6.03 12.74
CA LYS A 112 -2.51 -6.10 12.52
C LYS A 112 -2.94 -5.46 11.20
N ILE A 113 -2.29 -4.35 10.80
CA ILE A 113 -2.55 -3.71 9.51
C ILE A 113 -2.20 -4.67 8.37
N VAL A 114 -1.01 -5.27 8.41
CA VAL A 114 -0.54 -6.24 7.42
C VAL A 114 -1.41 -7.50 7.43
N SER A 115 -2.00 -7.88 8.56
CA SER A 115 -2.93 -9.02 8.66
C SER A 115 -4.34 -8.72 8.15
N LEU A 116 -4.66 -7.48 7.74
CA LEU A 116 -5.95 -7.17 7.15
C LEU A 116 -6.13 -7.97 5.84
N SER A 117 -7.32 -8.52 5.67
CA SER A 117 -7.64 -9.34 4.51
C SER A 117 -8.09 -8.48 3.33
N SER A 118 -7.54 -8.71 2.15
CA SER A 118 -7.97 -8.13 0.88
C SER A 118 -9.01 -8.98 0.14
N THR A 119 -9.35 -10.19 0.63
CA THR A 119 -10.33 -11.10 -0.03
C THR A 119 -11.75 -10.54 -0.20
N GLY A 120 -12.11 -9.46 0.51
CA GLY A 120 -13.38 -8.76 0.33
C GLY A 120 -13.37 -7.68 -0.76
N THR A 121 -12.23 -7.45 -1.42
CA THR A 121 -12.10 -6.40 -2.44
C THR A 121 -12.09 -6.98 -3.86
N THR A 122 -12.70 -6.25 -4.78
CA THR A 122 -12.75 -6.64 -6.20
C THR A 122 -11.35 -6.53 -6.80
N SER A 123 -10.81 -7.62 -7.35
CA SER A 123 -9.49 -7.61 -7.99
C SER A 123 -9.46 -6.72 -9.24
N CYS A 124 -8.29 -6.16 -9.54
CA CYS A 124 -8.13 -5.33 -10.74
C CYS A 124 -8.41 -6.11 -12.03
N LYS A 125 -8.10 -7.42 -12.06
CA LYS A 125 -8.45 -8.31 -13.17
C LYS A 125 -9.95 -8.26 -13.48
N LYS A 126 -10.78 -8.36 -12.44
CA LYS A 126 -12.24 -8.32 -12.55
C LYS A 126 -12.74 -6.92 -12.95
N ILE A 127 -12.13 -5.85 -12.43
CA ILE A 127 -12.47 -4.46 -12.79
C ILE A 127 -12.11 -4.15 -14.25
N LYS A 128 -10.97 -4.65 -14.73
CA LYS A 128 -10.46 -4.43 -16.09
C LYS A 128 -11.08 -5.37 -17.14
N GLY A 129 -11.92 -6.31 -16.74
CA GLY A 129 -12.51 -7.32 -17.64
C GLY A 129 -11.50 -8.33 -18.20
N LEU A 130 -10.35 -8.48 -17.53
CA LEU A 130 -9.29 -9.41 -17.90
C LEU A 130 -9.62 -10.77 -17.27
N MET A 131 -10.47 -11.55 -17.92
CA MET A 131 -10.78 -12.93 -17.51
C MET A 131 -9.56 -13.81 -17.71
#